data_AF-A0A6N8HBJ3-F1
#
_entry.id   AF-A0A6N8HBJ3-F1
#
_cell.length_a   1.000
_cell.length_b   1.000
_cell.length_c   1.000
_cell.angle_alpha   90.00
_cell.angle_beta   90.00
_cell.angle_gamma   90.00
#
_symmetry.space_group_name_H-M   'P 1'
#
loop_
_entity.id
_entity.type
_entity.pdbx_description
1 polymer ?
#
loop_
_entity_poly.entity_id
_entity_poly.type
_entity_poly.pdbx_seq_one_letter_code
_entity_poly.pdbx_strand_id
1 'polypeptide(L)'
;MKSIFNPTDNREIIDRINQLSPITLSQWGKMTVSQMLLHCQQIIKVAHGTLELKPNKFLVFFFGKSAKKKLMEPQPFGKGMPTAKEFKISHEPDFETAKAELIALVETFSKEGHNCIKNMKHPFFGEMTIEEWDTLQYKHLDHHLKQFGA
;
A
#
# COMPACT_ATOMS: atom_id res chain seq x y z
N MET A 1 3.97 -16.35 4.18
CA MET A 1 3.43 -14.99 4.33
C MET A 1 2.01 -15.01 3.82
N LYS A 2 1.10 -14.20 4.36
CA LYS A 2 -0.24 -14.02 3.79
C LYS A 2 -0.14 -13.34 2.42
N SER A 3 -1.15 -13.52 1.58
CA SER A 3 -1.17 -13.04 0.20
C SER A 3 -2.40 -12.19 -0.05
N ILE A 4 -2.25 -11.00 -0.65
CA ILE A 4 -3.39 -10.14 -0.97
C ILE A 4 -4.28 -10.75 -2.09
N PHE A 5 -3.75 -11.70 -2.86
CA PHE A 5 -4.48 -12.45 -3.87
C PHE A 5 -5.30 -13.61 -3.29
N ASN A 6 -4.94 -14.10 -2.09
CA ASN A 6 -5.71 -15.15 -1.42
C ASN A 6 -7.05 -14.57 -0.93
N PRO A 7 -8.21 -15.15 -1.28
CA PRO A 7 -9.52 -14.58 -0.90
C PRO A 7 -9.74 -14.42 0.61
N THR A 8 -9.19 -15.33 1.43
CA THR A 8 -9.33 -15.27 2.89
C THR A 8 -8.50 -14.13 3.48
N ASP A 9 -7.23 -14.03 3.09
CA ASP A 9 -6.34 -12.95 3.53
C ASP A 9 -6.80 -11.57 3.03
N ASN A 10 -7.33 -11.51 1.80
CA ASN A 10 -7.91 -10.31 1.22
C ASN A 10 -9.13 -9.83 2.02
N ARG A 11 -10.04 -10.76 2.36
CA ARG A 11 -11.22 -10.46 3.19
C ARG A 11 -10.80 -9.95 4.57
N GLU A 12 -9.78 -10.55 5.19
CA GLU A 12 -9.27 -10.06 6.48
C GLU A 12 -8.80 -8.60 6.41
N ILE A 13 -8.07 -8.21 5.35
CA ILE A 13 -7.68 -6.81 5.16
C ILE A 13 -8.90 -5.89 5.04
N ILE A 14 -9.91 -6.31 4.26
CA ILE A 14 -11.16 -5.54 4.11
C ILE A 14 -11.90 -5.41 5.45
N ASP A 15 -11.97 -6.48 6.23
CA ASP A 15 -12.64 -6.48 7.54
C ASP A 15 -11.94 -5.54 8.52
N ARG A 16 -10.60 -5.51 8.50
CA ARG A 16 -9.80 -4.54 9.26
C ARG A 16 -10.06 -3.10 8.80
N ILE A 17 -10.14 -2.84 7.50
CA ILE A 17 -10.54 -1.51 6.98
C ILE A 17 -11.95 -1.14 7.48
N ASN A 18 -12.87 -2.11 7.54
CA ASN A 18 -14.24 -1.88 7.99
C ASN A 18 -14.36 -1.47 9.46
N GLN A 19 -13.41 -1.86 10.31
CA GLN A 19 -13.35 -1.46 11.72
C GLN A 19 -12.97 0.01 11.93
N LEU A 20 -12.41 0.66 10.92
CA LEU A 20 -12.04 2.08 10.99
C LEU A 20 -13.29 2.98 10.97
N SER A 21 -13.20 4.07 11.72
CA SER A 21 -14.17 5.18 11.80
C SER A 21 -13.50 6.54 11.54
N PRO A 22 -14.26 7.61 11.22
CA PRO A 22 -13.72 8.95 10.98
C PRO A 22 -12.88 9.52 12.14
N ILE A 23 -13.10 9.04 13.37
CA ILE A 23 -12.42 9.50 14.58
C ILE A 23 -11.25 8.59 15.00
N THR A 24 -10.88 7.60 14.17
CA THR A 24 -9.79 6.69 14.47
C THR A 24 -8.46 7.44 14.47
N LEU A 25 -7.77 7.41 15.61
CA LEU A 25 -6.47 8.06 15.77
C LEU A 25 -5.33 7.10 15.42
N SER A 26 -4.28 7.64 14.80
CA SER A 26 -3.06 6.87 14.57
C SER A 26 -2.31 6.64 15.88
N GLN A 27 -1.78 5.43 16.06
CA GLN A 27 -0.92 5.05 17.19
C GLN A 27 0.51 5.57 17.01
N TRP A 28 0.94 5.84 15.77
CA TRP A 28 2.20 6.51 15.44
C TRP A 28 2.07 7.26 14.11
N GLY A 29 3.02 8.16 13.83
CA GLY A 29 3.01 8.96 12.60
C GLY A 29 2.14 10.21 12.72
N LYS A 30 1.74 10.77 11.57
CA LYS A 30 1.04 12.07 11.51
C LYS A 30 -0.20 12.09 10.61
N MET A 31 -0.48 11.00 9.88
CA MET A 31 -1.64 10.95 9.00
C MET A 31 -2.93 10.83 9.82
N THR A 32 -3.99 11.46 9.34
CA THR A 32 -5.36 11.09 9.74
C THR A 32 -5.74 9.75 9.11
N VAL A 33 -6.82 9.14 9.60
CA VAL A 33 -7.31 7.87 9.04
C VAL A 33 -7.72 8.03 7.57
N SER A 34 -8.37 9.13 7.20
CA SER A 34 -8.76 9.41 5.80
C SER A 34 -7.53 9.60 4.90
N GLN A 35 -6.50 10.30 5.38
CA GLN A 35 -5.23 10.43 4.66
C GLN A 35 -4.54 9.08 4.48
N MET A 36 -4.56 8.22 5.50
CA MET A 36 -4.00 6.86 5.40
C MET A 36 -4.75 6.02 4.38
N LEU A 37 -6.09 6.07 4.37
CA LEU A 37 -6.91 5.35 3.39
C LEU A 37 -6.52 5.76 1.96
N LEU A 38 -6.50 7.06 1.68
CA LEU A 38 -6.09 7.56 0.36
C LEU A 38 -4.63 7.26 0.04
N HIS A 39 -3.73 7.33 1.02
CA HIS A 39 -2.33 6.95 0.87
C HIS A 39 -2.18 5.52 0.36
N CYS A 40 -2.84 4.56 1.02
CA CYS A 40 -2.85 3.15 0.60
C CYS A 40 -3.34 2.95 -0.82
N GLN A 41 -4.38 3.68 -1.24
CA GLN A 41 -4.85 3.61 -2.62
C GLN A 41 -3.77 3.99 -3.64
N GLN A 42 -2.93 5.00 -3.36
CA GLN A 42 -1.91 5.45 -4.31
C GLN A 42 -0.92 4.31 -4.63
N ILE A 43 -0.51 3.53 -3.62
CA ILE A 43 0.44 2.42 -3.80
C ILE A 43 -0.19 1.30 -4.62
N ILE A 44 -1.48 1.01 -4.42
CA ILE A 44 -2.23 0.04 -5.22
C ILE A 44 -2.37 0.53 -6.67
N LYS A 45 -2.71 1.81 -6.87
CA LYS A 45 -2.84 2.42 -8.21
C LYS A 45 -1.55 2.36 -9.02
N VAL A 46 -0.37 2.42 -8.38
CA VAL A 46 0.91 2.19 -9.08
C VAL A 46 1.03 0.76 -9.60
N ALA A 47 0.62 -0.24 -8.82
CA ALA A 47 0.64 -1.64 -9.25
C ALA A 47 -0.35 -1.90 -10.40
N HIS A 48 -1.54 -1.31 -10.31
CA HIS A 48 -2.57 -1.37 -11.35
C HIS A 48 -2.26 -0.54 -12.60
N GLY A 49 -1.17 0.25 -12.59
CA GLY A 49 -0.79 1.11 -13.70
C GLY A 49 -1.72 2.30 -13.93
N THR A 50 -2.63 2.60 -12.99
CA THR A 50 -3.53 3.76 -13.06
C THR A 50 -2.94 5.01 -12.41
N LEU A 51 -1.80 4.87 -11.73
CA LEU A 51 -0.95 5.98 -11.30
C LEU A 51 0.48 5.77 -11.79
N GLU A 52 0.91 6.60 -12.73
CA GLU A 52 2.28 6.61 -13.23
C GLU A 52 3.12 7.67 -12.51
N LEU A 53 4.27 7.25 -11.96
CA LEU A 53 5.22 8.15 -11.32
C LEU A 53 6.53 8.19 -12.10
N LYS A 54 7.15 9.38 -12.17
CA LYS A 54 8.44 9.54 -12.81
C LYS A 54 9.55 9.05 -11.87
N PRO A 55 10.38 8.07 -12.28
CA PRO A 55 11.47 7.57 -11.46
C PRO A 55 12.57 8.62 -11.31
N ASN A 56 13.05 8.84 -10.08
CA ASN A 56 14.33 9.53 -9.89
C ASN A 56 15.46 8.53 -10.17
N LYS A 57 16.04 8.61 -11.38
CA LYS A 57 17.03 7.65 -11.88
C LYS A 57 18.24 7.49 -10.93
N PHE A 58 18.70 8.57 -10.30
CA PHE A 58 19.81 8.52 -9.35
C PHE A 58 19.42 7.73 -8.08
N LEU A 59 18.28 8.06 -7.47
CA LEU A 59 17.83 7.36 -6.26
C LEU A 59 17.54 5.88 -6.51
N VAL A 60 16.93 5.56 -7.65
CA VAL A 60 16.66 4.18 -8.07
C VAL A 60 17.96 3.39 -8.20
N PHE A 61 18.97 3.96 -8.87
CA PHE A 61 20.23 3.29 -9.12
C PHE A 61 21.00 2.98 -7.83
N PHE A 62 21.08 3.95 -6.90
CA PHE A 62 21.85 3.78 -5.67
C PHE A 62 21.09 3.04 -4.55
N PHE A 63 19.78 3.22 -4.45
CA PHE A 63 19.01 2.78 -3.27
C PHE A 63 17.86 1.83 -3.59
N GLY A 64 17.39 1.75 -4.84
CA GLY A 64 16.18 0.98 -5.20
C GLY A 64 16.30 -0.50 -4.86
N LYS A 65 17.41 -1.15 -5.24
CA LYS A 65 17.63 -2.59 -5.01
C LYS A 65 17.77 -2.95 -3.53
N SER A 66 18.53 -2.15 -2.77
CA SER A 66 18.75 -2.40 -1.33
C SER A 66 17.46 -2.15 -0.53
N ALA A 67 16.71 -1.11 -0.87
CA ALA A 67 15.41 -0.84 -0.27
C ALA A 67 14.40 -1.96 -0.58
N LYS A 68 14.30 -2.41 -1.85
CA LYS A 68 13.46 -3.54 -2.23
C LYS A 68 13.81 -4.78 -1.41
N LYS A 69 15.08 -5.18 -1.39
CA LYS A 69 15.56 -6.36 -0.64
C LYS A 69 15.10 -6.31 0.83
N LYS A 70 15.31 -5.17 1.50
CA LYS A 70 14.92 -4.99 2.90
C LYS A 70 13.40 -5.10 3.10
N LEU A 71 12.60 -4.55 2.19
CA LEU A 71 11.14 -4.63 2.30
C LEU A 71 10.58 -6.02 2.00
N MET A 72 11.30 -6.85 1.25
CA MET A 72 10.92 -8.25 0.98
C MET A 72 11.26 -9.21 2.13
N GLU A 73 12.07 -8.77 3.12
CA GLU A 73 12.36 -9.58 4.30
C GLU A 73 11.08 -9.89 5.09
N PRO A 74 11.01 -11.00 5.86
CA PRO A 74 9.81 -11.36 6.61
C PRO A 74 9.38 -10.34 7.67
N GLN A 75 10.29 -9.45 8.08
CA GLN A 75 10.04 -8.48 9.14
C GLN A 75 9.00 -7.43 8.73
N PRO A 76 8.08 -7.03 9.62
CA PRO A 76 7.16 -5.93 9.36
C PRO A 76 7.88 -4.63 9.00
N PHE A 77 7.20 -3.75 8.27
CA PHE A 77 7.74 -2.41 8.02
C PHE A 77 7.87 -1.65 9.35
N GLY A 78 9.02 -0.99 9.53
CA GLY A 78 9.32 -0.25 10.75
C GLY A 78 8.39 0.94 10.94
N LYS A 79 8.09 1.28 12.20
CA LYS A 79 7.33 2.49 12.52
C LYS A 79 8.11 3.73 12.08
N GLY A 80 7.41 4.71 11.49
CA GLY A 80 8.02 5.99 11.09
C GLY A 80 8.90 5.94 9.85
N MET A 81 8.78 4.89 9.02
CA MET A 81 9.46 4.85 7.73
C MET A 81 9.06 6.05 6.85
N PRO A 82 10.01 6.64 6.09
CA PRO A 82 9.73 7.81 5.29
C PRO A 82 8.81 7.46 4.11
N THR A 83 7.75 8.25 3.95
CA THR A 83 6.87 8.21 2.77
C THR A 83 7.48 9.04 1.63
N ALA A 84 7.51 8.48 0.42
CA ALA A 84 7.88 9.23 -0.78
C ALA A 84 6.94 10.45 -0.97
N LYS A 85 7.46 11.55 -1.50
CA LYS A 85 6.71 12.82 -1.56
C LYS A 85 5.42 12.68 -2.37
N GLU A 86 5.46 11.87 -3.41
CA GLU A 86 4.39 11.53 -4.33
C GLU A 86 3.20 10.85 -3.63
N PHE A 87 3.44 10.19 -2.50
CA PHE A 87 2.41 9.50 -1.72
C PHE A 87 1.98 10.26 -0.46
N LYS A 88 2.47 11.48 -0.23
CA LYS A 88 2.04 12.29 0.92
C LYS A 88 0.72 12.98 0.60
N ILE A 89 -0.30 12.70 1.40
CA ILE A 89 -1.59 13.37 1.31
C ILE A 89 -1.54 14.65 2.16
N SER A 90 -1.69 15.81 1.52
CA SER A 90 -1.60 17.13 2.17
C SER A 90 -2.95 17.79 2.44
N HIS A 91 -4.05 17.15 2.03
CA HIS A 91 -5.43 17.57 2.30
C HIS A 91 -6.14 16.53 3.16
N GLU A 92 -7.38 16.81 3.56
CA GLU A 92 -8.24 15.86 4.28
C GLU A 92 -9.26 15.26 3.32
N PRO A 93 -9.15 13.97 2.95
CA PRO A 93 -10.16 13.29 2.14
C PRO A 93 -11.46 13.06 2.91
N ASP A 94 -12.58 12.97 2.19
CA ASP A 94 -13.81 12.43 2.77
C ASP A 94 -13.59 10.96 3.19
N PHE A 95 -13.94 10.65 4.44
CA PHE A 95 -13.63 9.35 5.04
C PHE A 95 -14.38 8.20 4.34
N GLU A 96 -15.69 8.34 4.13
CA GLU A 96 -16.52 7.27 3.57
C GLU A 96 -16.14 6.99 2.13
N THR A 97 -15.89 8.04 1.34
CA THR A 97 -15.38 7.92 -0.03
C THR A 97 -14.02 7.22 -0.05
N ALA A 98 -13.05 7.67 0.75
CA ALA A 98 -11.72 7.09 0.77
C ALA A 98 -11.71 5.62 1.23
N LYS A 99 -12.60 5.27 2.17
CA LYS A 99 -12.79 3.89 2.67
C LYS A 99 -13.36 2.99 1.58
N ALA A 100 -14.46 3.39 0.96
CA ALA A 100 -15.13 2.63 -0.09
C ALA A 100 -14.19 2.38 -1.29
N GLU A 101 -13.46 3.41 -1.72
CA GLU A 101 -12.49 3.28 -2.82
C GLU A 101 -11.31 2.36 -2.47
N LEU A 102 -10.78 2.43 -1.24
CA LEU A 102 -9.71 1.52 -0.84
C LEU A 102 -10.19 0.06 -0.80
N ILE A 103 -11.38 -0.19 -0.26
CA ILE A 103 -11.97 -1.54 -0.25
C ILE A 103 -12.12 -2.06 -1.68
N ALA A 104 -12.67 -1.24 -2.59
CA ALA A 104 -12.84 -1.64 -3.98
C ALA A 104 -11.49 -2.00 -4.65
N LEU A 105 -10.44 -1.22 -4.39
CA LEU A 105 -9.09 -1.50 -4.88
C LEU A 105 -8.46 -2.76 -4.25
N VAL A 106 -8.74 -3.05 -2.98
CA VAL A 106 -8.25 -4.27 -2.34
C VAL A 106 -8.97 -5.50 -2.91
N GLU A 107 -10.29 -5.41 -3.15
CA GLU A 107 -11.07 -6.52 -3.69
C GLU A 107 -10.61 -6.97 -5.09
N THR A 108 -10.03 -6.08 -5.91
CA THR A 108 -9.56 -6.44 -7.25
C THR A 108 -8.46 -7.49 -7.21
N PHE A 109 -7.60 -7.52 -6.19
CA PHE A 109 -6.55 -8.53 -6.06
C PHE A 109 -7.15 -9.94 -5.97
N SER A 110 -8.18 -10.14 -5.15
CA SER A 110 -8.83 -11.45 -5.06
C SER A 110 -9.70 -11.78 -6.27
N LYS A 111 -10.32 -10.78 -6.92
CA LYS A 111 -11.24 -10.99 -8.05
C LYS A 111 -10.52 -11.25 -9.37
N GLU A 112 -9.48 -10.47 -9.66
CA GLU A 112 -8.75 -10.51 -10.93
C GLU A 112 -7.46 -11.32 -10.84
N GLY A 113 -7.00 -11.64 -9.61
CA GLY A 113 -5.73 -12.30 -9.38
C GLY A 113 -4.57 -11.48 -9.93
N HIS A 114 -3.53 -12.16 -10.42
CA HIS A 114 -2.32 -11.52 -10.91
C HIS A 114 -2.57 -10.55 -12.08
N ASN A 115 -3.70 -10.67 -12.77
CA ASN A 115 -4.04 -9.80 -13.89
C ASN A 115 -4.25 -8.34 -13.49
N CYS A 116 -4.54 -8.03 -12.21
CA CYS A 116 -4.65 -6.64 -11.78
C CYS A 116 -3.30 -5.92 -11.76
N ILE A 117 -2.17 -6.64 -11.71
CA ILE A 117 -0.83 -6.05 -11.79
C ILE A 117 -0.53 -5.70 -13.24
N LYS A 118 -0.56 -4.41 -13.57
CA LYS A 118 -0.24 -3.91 -14.90
C LYS A 118 1.17 -3.31 -14.99
N ASN A 119 1.74 -2.93 -13.85
CA ASN A 119 3.06 -2.32 -13.79
C ASN A 119 4.13 -3.31 -13.31
N MET A 120 4.92 -3.86 -14.23
CA MET A 120 6.04 -4.75 -13.88
C MET A 120 7.33 -4.02 -13.50
N LYS A 121 7.34 -2.68 -13.58
CA LYS A 121 8.53 -1.85 -13.33
C LYS A 121 8.20 -0.70 -12.38
N HIS A 122 8.31 -0.97 -11.08
CA HIS A 122 8.09 0.03 -10.04
C HIS A 122 9.04 1.22 -10.16
N PRO A 123 8.55 2.46 -10.02
CA PRO A 123 9.32 3.70 -10.25
C PRO A 123 10.51 3.88 -9.31
N PHE A 124 10.54 3.24 -8.14
CA PHE A 124 11.67 3.29 -7.21
C PHE A 124 12.46 1.97 -7.11
N PHE A 125 11.77 0.84 -7.28
CA PHE A 125 12.36 -0.49 -7.03
C PHE A 125 12.86 -1.18 -8.30
N GLY A 126 12.51 -0.63 -9.48
CA GLY A 126 12.80 -1.25 -10.77
C GLY A 126 11.85 -2.41 -11.04
N GLU A 127 12.35 -3.44 -11.72
CA GLU A 127 11.57 -4.64 -12.02
C GLU A 127 11.09 -5.32 -10.75
N MET A 128 9.81 -5.70 -10.75
CA MET A 128 9.16 -6.40 -9.67
C MET A 128 8.44 -7.64 -10.18
N THR A 129 8.65 -8.78 -9.52
CA THR A 129 7.83 -9.97 -9.77
C THR A 129 6.44 -9.81 -9.15
N ILE A 130 5.50 -10.69 -9.52
CA ILE A 130 4.16 -10.69 -8.92
C ILE A 130 4.23 -10.96 -7.41
N GLU A 131 5.14 -11.83 -6.97
CA GLU A 131 5.34 -12.17 -5.55
C GLU A 131 5.95 -10.99 -4.76
N GLU A 132 6.82 -10.20 -5.40
CA GLU A 132 7.34 -8.97 -4.79
C GLU A 132 6.25 -7.91 -4.66
N TRP A 133 5.35 -7.82 -5.65
CA TRP A 133 4.17 -6.97 -5.58
C TRP A 133 3.20 -7.41 -4.50
N ASP A 134 2.88 -8.71 -4.42
CA ASP A 134 2.05 -9.30 -3.36
C ASP A 134 2.59 -8.94 -1.97
N THR A 135 3.87 -9.23 -1.76
CA THR A 135 4.57 -8.94 -0.51
C THR A 135 4.52 -7.45 -0.17
N LEU A 136 4.77 -6.57 -1.15
CA LEU A 136 4.73 -5.13 -0.93
C LEU A 136 3.33 -4.65 -0.55
N GLN A 137 2.30 -5.03 -1.32
CA GLN A 137 0.92 -4.57 -1.10
C GLN A 137 0.39 -5.08 0.24
N TYR A 138 0.56 -6.38 0.52
CA TYR A 138 0.11 -6.96 1.78
C TYR A 138 0.79 -6.30 2.99
N LYS A 139 2.14 -6.18 2.97
CA LYS A 139 2.88 -5.60 4.09
C LYS A 139 2.62 -4.11 4.27
N HIS A 140 2.38 -3.38 3.18
CA HIS A 140 2.05 -1.95 3.23
C HIS A 140 0.68 -1.72 3.87
N LEU A 141 -0.34 -2.47 3.44
CA LEU A 141 -1.68 -2.43 4.03
C LEU A 141 -1.64 -2.86 5.50
N ASP A 142 -0.97 -3.97 5.82
CA ASP A 142 -0.83 -4.47 7.19
C ASP A 142 -0.15 -3.45 8.11
N HIS A 143 0.91 -2.77 7.63
CA HIS A 143 1.61 -1.73 8.38
C HIS A 143 0.67 -0.57 8.73
N HIS A 144 -0.09 -0.08 7.76
CA HIS A 144 -0.97 1.06 7.98
C HIS A 144 -2.23 0.70 8.76
N LEU A 145 -2.78 -0.50 8.61
CA LEU A 145 -3.88 -0.94 9.45
C LEU A 145 -3.43 -1.06 10.92
N LYS A 146 -2.26 -1.66 11.18
CA LYS A 146 -1.67 -1.69 12.52
C LYS A 146 -1.41 -0.28 13.08
N GLN A 147 -1.03 0.67 12.23
CA GLN A 147 -0.83 2.07 12.62
C GLN A 147 -2.11 2.69 13.20
N PHE A 148 -3.28 2.24 12.77
CA PHE A 148 -4.58 2.73 13.22
C PHE A 148 -5.30 1.74 14.15
N GLY A 149 -4.59 0.73 14.66
CA GLY A 149 -5.14 -0.24 15.61
C GLY A 149 -6.15 -1.23 15.01
N ALA A 150 -6.17 -1.37 13.68
CA ALA A 150 -6.94 -2.35 12.95
C ALA A 150 -6.09 -3.55 12.54
#